data_AF-A0A962E9T6-F1
#
_entry.id   AF-A0A962E9T6-F1
#
_cell.length_a   1.000
_cell.length_b   1.000
_cell.length_c   1.000
_cell.angle_alpha   90.00
_cell.angle_beta   90.00
_cell.angle_gamma   90.00
#
_symmetry.space_group_name_H-M   'P 1'
#
loop_
_entity.id
_entity.type
_entity.pdbx_description
1 polymer ?
#
loop_
_entity_poly.entity_id
_entity_poly.type
_entity_poly.pdbx_seq_one_letter_code
_entity_poly.pdbx_strand_id
1 'polypeptide(L)'
;MERFSDKAVSLFQALGVHVLAALIMLLGLQASEPIQLSGGAPLEAVMVDLSTMASVPKARPAPPKPTPPTPPPPAQAKPPPPPPPPKPEPQVQQEQAALRQSQLAAEQAAAAERLRVQQAQERQKELERQQELEKIRKEREQAERQRKLEEQRLAQLRERQNAEAEQRRAAAAAVAAQQAAANAAANQADSLLNQYSALLQDVVTQSWRRPPTARPGIRCVLRVRQIPGGEVIGVSIGSPCNAAGAVQQSILEAVERASPLPYSGFERVFVRDLNFTFVYNG
;
A
#
# COMPACT_ATOMS: atom_id res chain seq x y z
N MET A 1 -1.55 6.56 40.53
CA MET A 1 -0.28 5.83 40.69
C MET A 1 -0.45 4.47 40.04
N GLU A 2 0.12 4.26 38.86
CA GLU A 2 0.10 2.95 38.20
C GLU A 2 0.91 1.94 39.02
N ARG A 3 0.38 0.72 39.20
CA ARG A 3 1.05 -0.31 40.00
C ARG A 3 2.24 -0.84 39.21
N PHE A 4 3.38 -1.03 39.86
CA PHE A 4 4.60 -1.59 39.24
C PHE A 4 4.37 -2.93 38.52
N SER A 5 3.36 -3.69 38.96
CA SER A 5 2.93 -4.94 38.32
C SER A 5 2.43 -4.73 36.89
N ASP A 6 1.74 -3.63 36.59
CA ASP A 6 1.17 -3.36 35.26
C ASP A 6 2.29 -3.02 34.26
N LYS A 7 3.32 -2.31 34.72
CA LYS A 7 4.53 -2.02 33.93
C LYS A 7 5.32 -3.29 33.61
N ALA A 8 5.46 -4.20 34.58
CA ALA A 8 6.14 -5.48 34.35
C ALA A 8 5.39 -6.37 33.34
N VAL A 9 4.06 -6.48 33.47
CA VAL A 9 3.24 -7.28 32.55
C VAL A 9 3.28 -6.72 31.12
N SER A 10 3.21 -5.40 30.96
CA SER A 10 3.30 -4.76 29.64
C SER A 10 4.67 -4.96 28.97
N LEU A 11 5.77 -4.90 29.73
CA LEU A 11 7.11 -5.17 29.21
C LEU A 11 7.27 -6.63 28.78
N PHE A 12 6.77 -7.59 29.57
CA PHE A 12 6.80 -9.01 29.21
C PHE A 12 5.97 -9.30 27.95
N GLN A 13 4.78 -8.72 27.82
CA GLN A 13 3.95 -8.91 26.63
C GLN A 13 4.59 -8.29 25.39
N ALA A 14 5.16 -7.09 25.51
CA ALA A 14 5.87 -6.44 24.41
C ALA A 14 7.04 -7.30 23.93
N LEU A 15 7.88 -7.79 24.86
CA LEU A 15 9.02 -8.65 24.51
C LEU A 15 8.55 -9.97 23.87
N GLY A 16 7.47 -10.57 24.38
CA GLY A 16 6.87 -11.79 23.82
C GLY A 16 6.41 -11.63 22.37
N VAL A 17 5.75 -10.51 22.04
CA VAL A 17 5.31 -10.23 20.66
C VAL A 17 6.51 -10.05 19.72
N HIS A 18 7.58 -9.40 20.18
CA HIS A 18 8.78 -9.19 19.35
C HIS A 18 9.52 -10.51 19.10
N VAL A 19 9.62 -11.38 20.11
CA VAL A 19 10.21 -12.71 19.95
C VAL A 19 9.38 -13.58 19.01
N LEU A 20 8.04 -13.54 19.11
CA LEU A 20 7.15 -14.27 18.22
C LEU A 20 7.27 -13.80 16.76
N ALA A 21 7.32 -12.47 16.54
CA ALA A 21 7.50 -11.89 15.21
C ALA A 21 8.85 -12.29 14.59
N ALA A 22 9.92 -12.26 15.38
CA ALA A 22 11.25 -12.71 14.94
C ALA A 22 11.25 -14.21 14.57
N LEU A 23 10.56 -15.05 15.35
CA LEU A 23 10.40 -16.48 15.06
C LEU A 23 9.65 -16.75 13.75
N ILE A 24 8.54 -16.05 13.52
CA ILE A 24 7.75 -16.16 12.27
C ILE A 24 8.60 -15.73 11.07
N MET A 25 9.36 -14.65 11.20
CA MET A 25 10.26 -14.19 10.13
C MET A 25 11.35 -15.22 9.83
N LEU A 26 11.93 -15.84 10.87
CA LEU A 26 12.97 -16.86 10.73
C LEU A 26 12.44 -18.15 10.09
N LEU A 27 11.21 -18.55 10.43
CA LEU A 27 10.51 -19.69 9.83
C LEU A 27 10.15 -19.43 8.35
N GLY A 28 9.75 -18.20 8.01
CA GLY A 28 9.48 -17.80 6.62
C GLY A 28 10.72 -17.83 5.72
N LEU A 29 11.89 -17.51 6.27
CA LEU A 29 13.18 -17.57 5.56
C LEU A 29 13.65 -19.00 5.27
N GLN A 30 13.17 -20.01 6.01
CA GLN A 30 13.51 -21.42 5.77
C GLN A 30 12.58 -22.10 4.76
N ALA A 31 11.47 -21.44 4.38
CA ALA A 31 10.43 -22.00 3.52
C ALA A 31 10.43 -21.43 2.07
N SER A 32 11.45 -20.66 1.69
CA SER A 32 11.59 -20.14 0.33
C SER A 32 12.13 -21.22 -0.62
N GLU A 33 11.24 -21.99 -1.22
CA GLU A 33 11.56 -22.76 -2.42
C GLU A 33 11.85 -21.78 -3.59
N PRO A 34 12.90 -22.02 -4.41
CA PRO A 34 13.15 -21.21 -5.59
C PRO A 34 11.99 -21.40 -6.59
N ILE A 35 11.36 -20.29 -6.99
CA ILE A 35 10.38 -20.27 -8.07
C ILE A 35 11.06 -20.75 -9.35
N GLN A 36 10.84 -22.01 -9.70
CA GLN A 36 11.17 -22.54 -11.01
C GLN A 36 10.18 -21.94 -12.01
N LEU A 37 10.63 -20.87 -12.67
CA LEU A 37 10.01 -20.35 -13.87
C LEU A 37 10.07 -21.49 -14.90
N SER A 38 8.94 -22.17 -15.12
CA SER A 38 8.78 -23.13 -16.21
C SER A 38 9.04 -22.39 -17.52
N GLY A 39 10.25 -22.57 -18.04
CA GLY A 39 10.68 -22.09 -19.33
C GLY A 39 9.82 -22.72 -20.41
N GLY A 40 8.79 -21.99 -20.84
CA GLY A 40 8.11 -22.25 -22.10
C GLY A 40 9.15 -22.26 -23.21
N ALA A 41 9.12 -23.32 -24.02
CA ALA A 41 10.02 -23.54 -25.14
C ALA A 41 10.13 -22.28 -26.04
N PRO A 42 11.32 -21.98 -26.59
CA PRO A 42 11.47 -20.87 -27.51
C PRO A 42 10.62 -21.14 -28.76
N LEU A 43 9.65 -20.27 -29.03
CA LEU A 43 8.96 -20.22 -30.31
C LEU A 43 9.93 -19.67 -31.34
N GLU A 44 10.44 -20.53 -32.22
CA GLU A 44 11.11 -20.11 -33.46
C GLU A 44 10.09 -19.43 -34.37
N ALA A 45 10.31 -18.14 -34.62
CA ALA A 45 9.60 -17.40 -35.65
C ALA A 45 10.25 -17.71 -37.01
N VAL A 46 9.60 -18.56 -37.80
CA VAL A 46 9.94 -18.74 -39.21
C VAL A 46 9.44 -17.51 -39.97
N MET A 47 10.35 -16.71 -40.51
CA MET A 47 10.02 -15.70 -41.52
C MET A 47 9.54 -16.43 -42.77
N VAL A 48 8.28 -16.22 -43.15
CA VAL A 48 7.75 -16.68 -44.44
C VAL A 48 7.96 -15.55 -45.44
N ASP A 49 8.88 -15.75 -46.38
CA ASP A 49 9.03 -14.92 -47.57
C ASP A 49 7.81 -15.11 -48.49
N LEU A 50 7.21 -14.01 -48.91
CA LEU A 50 6.01 -13.95 -49.75
C LEU A 50 6.36 -14.12 -51.25
N SER A 51 7.22 -15.09 -51.57
CA SER A 51 7.73 -15.30 -52.93
C SER A 51 7.87 -16.78 -53.32
N THR A 52 6.89 -17.63 -53.02
CA THR A 52 6.79 -18.98 -53.65
C THR A 52 5.34 -19.48 -53.74
N MET A 53 4.44 -18.70 -54.36
CA MET A 53 3.21 -19.27 -54.92
C MET A 53 3.42 -19.73 -56.35
N ALA A 54 3.96 -20.94 -56.49
CA ALA A 54 3.73 -21.79 -57.67
C ALA A 54 4.19 -23.20 -57.33
N SER A 55 3.27 -24.10 -57.00
CA SER A 55 3.28 -25.51 -57.44
C SER A 55 2.19 -26.32 -56.73
N VAL A 56 1.27 -26.84 -57.53
CA VAL A 56 0.28 -27.86 -57.15
C VAL A 56 0.96 -29.23 -57.13
N PRO A 57 0.74 -30.12 -56.13
CA PRO A 57 1.20 -31.50 -56.24
C PRO A 57 0.24 -32.31 -57.10
N LYS A 58 0.78 -32.86 -58.19
CA LYS A 58 0.17 -33.86 -59.06
C LYS A 58 0.31 -35.23 -58.40
N ALA A 59 -0.80 -35.93 -58.15
CA ALA A 59 -0.79 -37.36 -57.86
C ALA A 59 -1.02 -38.19 -59.14
N ARG A 60 -0.17 -39.18 -59.35
CA ARG A 60 -0.34 -40.36 -60.21
C ARG A 60 0.07 -41.57 -59.34
N PRO A 61 -0.50 -42.77 -59.52
CA PRO A 61 0.05 -43.66 -60.54
C PRO A 61 -1.00 -44.47 -61.32
N ALA A 62 -0.49 -45.15 -62.35
CA ALA A 62 -1.19 -45.92 -63.40
C ALA A 62 -0.99 -47.45 -63.16
N PRO A 63 -1.02 -48.34 -64.18
CA PRO A 63 -2.16 -48.95 -64.90
C PRO A 63 -2.05 -50.52 -64.86
N PRO A 64 -2.70 -51.33 -65.75
CA PRO A 64 -2.11 -51.54 -67.08
C PRO A 64 -3.07 -51.70 -68.28
N LYS A 65 -2.43 -51.47 -69.44
CA LYS A 65 -2.69 -51.78 -70.87
C LYS A 65 -3.20 -53.21 -71.16
N PRO A 66 -3.66 -53.60 -72.38
CA PRO A 66 -3.07 -53.24 -73.70
C PRO A 66 -4.07 -53.13 -74.89
N THR A 67 -3.91 -52.24 -75.88
CA THR A 67 -3.08 -52.16 -77.12
C THR A 67 -3.94 -52.24 -78.41
N PRO A 68 -3.47 -51.66 -79.53
CA PRO A 68 -4.24 -51.18 -80.69
C PRO A 68 -3.98 -52.09 -81.93
N PRO A 69 -4.22 -51.75 -83.23
CA PRO A 69 -4.85 -50.57 -83.88
C PRO A 69 -5.81 -50.88 -85.09
N THR A 70 -6.57 -49.85 -85.52
CA THR A 70 -7.17 -49.62 -86.90
C THR A 70 -8.13 -50.68 -87.50
N PRO A 71 -9.01 -50.38 -88.50
CA PRO A 71 -9.29 -49.13 -89.27
C PRO A 71 -10.82 -48.77 -89.35
N PRO A 72 -11.28 -47.73 -90.09
CA PRO A 72 -12.68 -47.69 -90.55
C PRO A 72 -12.89 -48.68 -91.73
N PRO A 73 -14.14 -49.07 -92.04
CA PRO A 73 -14.46 -50.31 -92.76
C PRO A 73 -14.46 -50.14 -94.30
N PRO A 74 -14.15 -51.18 -95.09
CA PRO A 74 -14.71 -51.32 -96.42
C PRO A 74 -16.04 -52.06 -96.35
N ALA A 75 -17.00 -51.49 -97.07
CA ALA A 75 -18.31 -52.02 -97.37
C ALA A 75 -18.34 -53.55 -97.56
N GLN A 76 -19.28 -54.21 -96.91
CA GLN A 76 -19.97 -55.33 -97.54
C GLN A 76 -21.39 -55.52 -97.00
N ALA A 77 -22.29 -55.45 -97.96
CA ALA A 77 -23.61 -56.06 -98.06
C ALA A 77 -24.39 -56.31 -96.76
N LYS A 78 -25.47 -55.53 -96.62
CA LYS A 78 -26.84 -56.02 -96.39
C LYS A 78 -26.94 -57.56 -96.22
N PRO A 79 -27.18 -58.07 -95.01
CA PRO A 79 -28.22 -59.07 -94.81
C PRO A 79 -29.58 -58.43 -95.18
N PRO A 80 -30.58 -59.22 -95.59
CA PRO A 80 -31.92 -58.70 -95.90
C PRO A 80 -32.46 -57.90 -94.70
N PRO A 81 -33.33 -56.90 -94.96
CA PRO A 81 -33.58 -55.80 -94.05
C PRO A 81 -34.10 -56.31 -92.70
N PRO A 82 -33.57 -55.85 -91.55
CA PRO A 82 -34.40 -55.80 -90.36
C PRO A 82 -35.53 -54.79 -90.68
N PRO A 83 -36.77 -55.08 -90.25
CA PRO A 83 -37.90 -54.19 -90.50
C PRO A 83 -37.54 -52.76 -90.07
N PRO A 84 -37.99 -51.73 -90.81
CA PRO A 84 -37.70 -50.35 -90.45
C PRO A 84 -38.02 -50.15 -88.97
N PRO A 85 -37.09 -49.62 -88.15
CA PRO A 85 -37.46 -49.24 -86.80
C PRO A 85 -38.64 -48.27 -86.96
N PRO A 86 -39.74 -48.48 -86.22
CA PRO A 86 -40.91 -47.64 -86.37
C PRO A 86 -40.45 -46.21 -86.23
N LYS A 87 -40.70 -45.40 -87.27
CA LYS A 87 -40.50 -43.95 -87.25
C LYS A 87 -41.12 -43.50 -85.93
N PRO A 88 -40.36 -42.95 -84.95
CA PRO A 88 -40.91 -42.66 -83.65
C PRO A 88 -42.14 -41.78 -83.90
N GLU A 89 -43.30 -42.31 -83.53
CA GLU A 89 -44.56 -41.62 -83.75
C GLU A 89 -44.41 -40.22 -83.14
N PRO A 90 -44.99 -39.15 -83.76
CA PRO A 90 -44.90 -37.77 -83.26
C PRO A 90 -45.15 -37.62 -81.75
N GLN A 91 -45.91 -38.55 -81.16
CA GLN A 91 -46.18 -38.68 -79.73
C GLN A 91 -44.92 -38.96 -78.87
N VAL A 92 -43.98 -39.79 -79.33
CA VAL A 92 -42.76 -40.15 -78.56
C VAL A 92 -41.80 -38.97 -78.41
N GLN A 93 -41.70 -38.10 -79.43
CA GLN A 93 -40.86 -36.89 -79.38
C GLN A 93 -41.48 -35.80 -78.49
N GLN A 94 -42.81 -35.68 -78.51
CA GLN A 94 -43.54 -34.78 -77.62
C GLN A 94 -43.38 -35.17 -76.15
N GLU A 95 -43.43 -36.47 -75.85
CA GLU A 95 -43.24 -36.97 -74.49
C GLU A 95 -41.80 -36.74 -73.96
N GLN A 96 -40.79 -36.95 -74.81
CA GLN A 96 -39.39 -36.66 -74.45
C GLN A 96 -39.10 -35.15 -74.27
N ALA A 97 -39.77 -34.29 -75.04
CA ALA A 97 -39.66 -32.83 -74.88
C ALA A 97 -40.31 -32.35 -73.57
N ALA A 98 -41.50 -32.89 -73.24
CA ALA A 98 -42.17 -32.62 -71.97
C ALA A 98 -41.35 -33.09 -70.76
N LEU A 99 -40.71 -34.26 -70.85
CA LEU A 99 -39.82 -34.79 -69.81
C LEU A 99 -38.56 -33.93 -69.61
N ARG A 100 -37.93 -33.44 -70.71
CA ARG A 100 -36.79 -32.51 -70.59
C ARG A 100 -37.20 -31.16 -69.98
N GLN A 101 -38.37 -30.64 -70.36
CA GLN A 101 -38.88 -29.39 -69.82
C GLN A 101 -39.22 -29.50 -68.33
N SER A 102 -39.77 -30.64 -67.88
CA SER A 102 -40.01 -30.90 -66.46
C SER A 102 -38.70 -31.08 -65.67
N GLN A 103 -37.70 -31.75 -66.25
CA GLN A 103 -36.37 -31.88 -65.64
C GLN A 103 -35.68 -30.52 -65.45
N LEU A 104 -35.70 -29.65 -66.47
CA LEU A 104 -35.15 -28.30 -66.37
C LEU A 104 -35.89 -27.44 -65.33
N ALA A 105 -37.22 -27.52 -65.29
CA ALA A 105 -38.01 -26.83 -64.26
C ALA A 105 -37.71 -27.34 -62.85
N ALA A 106 -37.53 -28.66 -62.68
CA ALA A 106 -37.14 -29.26 -61.41
C ALA A 106 -35.71 -28.86 -61.00
N GLU A 107 -34.77 -28.79 -61.94
CA GLU A 107 -33.39 -28.36 -61.70
C GLU A 107 -33.33 -26.88 -61.32
N GLN A 108 -34.10 -26.00 -61.99
CA GLN A 108 -34.23 -24.59 -61.64
C GLN A 108 -34.86 -24.39 -60.26
N ALA A 109 -35.90 -25.15 -59.93
CA ALA A 109 -36.52 -25.11 -58.60
C ALA A 109 -35.53 -25.57 -57.51
N ALA A 110 -34.77 -26.64 -57.76
CA ALA A 110 -33.75 -27.12 -56.84
C ALA A 110 -32.59 -26.11 -56.68
N ALA A 111 -32.17 -25.45 -57.75
CA ALA A 111 -31.14 -24.41 -57.70
C ALA A 111 -31.62 -23.16 -56.92
N ALA A 112 -32.86 -22.73 -57.15
CA ALA A 112 -33.47 -21.62 -56.41
C ALA A 112 -33.60 -21.91 -54.91
N GLU A 113 -33.98 -23.15 -54.55
CA GLU A 113 -34.07 -23.56 -53.15
C GLU A 113 -32.69 -23.62 -52.48
N ARG A 114 -31.67 -24.18 -53.16
CA ARG A 114 -30.29 -24.18 -52.66
C ARG A 114 -29.77 -22.77 -52.40
N LEU A 115 -30.05 -21.82 -53.29
CA LEU A 115 -29.66 -20.42 -53.10
C LEU A 115 -30.36 -19.79 -51.89
N ARG A 116 -31.67 -20.06 -51.71
CA ARG A 116 -32.44 -19.56 -50.55
C ARG A 116 -31.89 -20.10 -49.24
N VAL A 117 -31.59 -21.40 -49.18
CA VAL A 117 -31.00 -22.03 -47.98
C VAL A 117 -29.61 -21.45 -47.69
N GLN A 118 -28.75 -21.27 -48.72
CA GLN A 118 -27.45 -20.63 -48.53
C GLN A 118 -27.57 -19.20 -48.00
N GLN A 119 -28.43 -18.37 -48.60
CA GLN A 119 -28.66 -16.99 -48.13
C GLN A 119 -29.26 -16.92 -46.72
N ALA A 120 -30.10 -17.89 -46.34
CA ALA A 120 -30.61 -18.00 -44.97
C ALA A 120 -29.48 -18.37 -43.98
N GLN A 121 -28.62 -19.33 -44.34
CA GLN A 121 -27.47 -19.72 -43.52
C GLN A 121 -26.45 -18.59 -43.37
N GLU A 122 -26.14 -17.84 -44.42
CA GLU A 122 -25.23 -16.70 -44.36
C GLU A 122 -25.78 -15.58 -43.47
N ARG A 123 -27.07 -15.24 -43.61
CA ARG A 123 -27.72 -14.26 -42.72
C ARG A 123 -27.72 -14.70 -41.27
N GLN A 124 -27.94 -15.97 -41.00
CA GLN A 124 -27.89 -16.52 -39.65
C GLN A 124 -26.48 -16.41 -39.04
N LYS A 125 -25.45 -16.78 -39.79
CA LYS A 125 -24.05 -16.64 -39.35
C LYS A 125 -23.65 -15.20 -39.10
N GLU A 126 -24.11 -14.26 -39.94
CA GLU A 126 -23.82 -12.84 -39.76
C GLU A 126 -24.51 -12.28 -38.51
N LEU A 127 -25.78 -12.66 -38.26
CA LEU A 127 -26.48 -12.30 -37.03
C LEU A 127 -25.79 -12.84 -35.78
N GLU A 128 -25.37 -14.12 -35.80
CA GLU A 128 -24.63 -14.74 -34.70
C GLU A 128 -23.29 -14.03 -34.45
N ARG A 129 -22.55 -13.70 -35.52
CA ARG A 129 -21.30 -12.94 -35.43
C ARG A 129 -21.51 -11.56 -34.85
N GLN A 130 -22.56 -10.85 -35.25
CA GLN A 130 -22.87 -9.53 -34.70
C GLN A 130 -23.27 -9.59 -33.22
N GLN A 131 -24.06 -10.58 -32.83
CA GLN A 131 -24.41 -10.81 -31.42
C GLN A 131 -23.18 -11.13 -30.57
N GLU A 132 -22.26 -11.97 -31.08
CA GLU A 132 -21.02 -12.29 -30.38
C GLU A 132 -20.12 -11.06 -30.23
N LEU A 133 -19.96 -10.26 -31.29
CA LEU A 133 -19.19 -9.01 -31.23
C LEU A 133 -19.79 -8.00 -30.25
N GLU A 134 -21.13 -7.87 -30.22
CA GLU A 134 -21.81 -6.99 -29.26
C GLU A 134 -21.62 -7.47 -27.82
N LYS A 135 -21.70 -8.79 -27.59
CA LYS A 135 -21.46 -9.39 -26.28
C LYS A 135 -20.03 -9.13 -25.80
N ILE A 136 -19.04 -9.38 -26.67
CA ILE A 136 -17.62 -9.11 -26.38
C ILE A 136 -17.40 -7.62 -26.09
N ARG A 137 -18.04 -6.72 -26.84
CA ARG A 137 -17.95 -5.27 -26.61
C ARG A 137 -18.51 -4.89 -25.24
N LYS A 138 -19.70 -5.40 -24.89
CA LYS A 138 -20.34 -5.15 -23.57
C LYS A 138 -19.50 -5.68 -22.41
N GLU A 139 -18.96 -6.90 -22.54
CA GLU A 139 -18.09 -7.51 -21.53
C GLU A 139 -16.81 -6.70 -21.33
N ARG A 140 -16.15 -6.25 -22.41
CA ARG A 140 -14.96 -5.39 -22.33
C ARG A 140 -15.25 -4.05 -21.65
N GLU A 141 -16.36 -3.40 -22.00
CA GLU A 141 -16.75 -2.12 -21.41
C GLU A 141 -17.08 -2.26 -19.92
N GLN A 142 -17.73 -3.36 -19.52
CA GLN A 142 -17.98 -3.67 -18.11
C GLN A 142 -16.67 -3.94 -17.34
N ALA A 143 -15.76 -4.74 -17.91
CA ALA A 143 -14.47 -5.01 -17.31
C ALA A 143 -13.62 -3.73 -17.17
N GLU A 144 -13.62 -2.84 -18.16
CA GLU A 144 -12.91 -1.56 -18.07
C GLU A 144 -13.52 -0.63 -17.02
N ARG A 145 -14.85 -0.56 -16.92
CA ARG A 145 -15.54 0.19 -15.85
C ARG A 145 -15.18 -0.33 -14.47
N GLN A 146 -15.17 -1.65 -14.28
CA GLN A 146 -14.79 -2.26 -13.00
C GLN A 146 -13.34 -1.95 -12.64
N ARG A 147 -12.41 -2.09 -13.60
CA ARG A 147 -11.00 -1.74 -13.40
C ARG A 147 -10.82 -0.27 -13.00
N LYS A 148 -11.47 0.66 -13.70
CA LYS A 148 -11.39 2.10 -13.36
C LYS A 148 -11.96 2.39 -11.98
N LEU A 149 -13.07 1.75 -11.59
CA LEU A 149 -13.66 1.94 -10.27
C LEU A 149 -12.74 1.40 -9.15
N GLU A 150 -12.12 0.24 -9.37
CA GLU A 150 -11.18 -0.35 -8.43
C GLU A 150 -9.91 0.50 -8.29
N GLU A 151 -9.37 0.98 -9.40
CA GLU A 151 -8.21 1.89 -9.39
C GLU A 151 -8.52 3.20 -8.65
N GLN A 152 -9.69 3.79 -8.88
CA GLN A 152 -10.14 4.98 -8.15
C GLN A 152 -10.29 4.71 -6.65
N ARG A 153 -10.85 3.56 -6.25
CA ARG A 153 -10.97 3.17 -4.84
C ARG A 153 -9.60 3.00 -4.19
N LEU A 154 -8.66 2.37 -4.89
CA LEU A 154 -7.30 2.18 -4.39
C LEU A 154 -6.54 3.51 -4.28
N ALA A 155 -6.72 4.41 -5.25
CA ALA A 155 -6.15 5.76 -5.21
C ALA A 155 -6.70 6.57 -4.01
N GLN A 156 -8.02 6.57 -3.81
CA GLN A 156 -8.66 7.23 -2.67
C GLN A 156 -8.19 6.66 -1.33
N LEU A 157 -8.03 5.33 -1.23
CA LEU A 157 -7.52 4.70 -0.01
C LEU A 157 -6.08 5.12 0.29
N ARG A 158 -5.22 5.16 -0.74
CA ARG A 158 -3.83 5.63 -0.61
C ARG A 158 -3.76 7.10 -0.21
N GLU A 159 -4.58 7.95 -0.82
CA GLU A 159 -4.65 9.37 -0.47
C GLU A 159 -5.08 9.56 0.98
N ARG A 160 -6.12 8.84 1.44
CA ARG A 160 -6.57 8.86 2.83
C ARG A 160 -5.47 8.40 3.79
N GLN A 161 -4.80 7.29 3.48
CA GLN A 161 -3.70 6.78 4.30
C GLN A 161 -2.54 7.77 4.39
N ASN A 162 -2.18 8.42 3.28
CA ASN A 162 -1.14 9.45 3.26
C ASN A 162 -1.54 10.68 4.07
N ALA A 163 -2.79 11.15 3.94
CA ALA A 163 -3.30 12.27 4.72
C ALA A 163 -3.33 11.96 6.23
N GLU A 164 -3.79 10.76 6.62
CA GLU A 164 -3.78 10.32 8.01
C GLU A 164 -2.36 10.17 8.56
N ALA A 165 -1.42 9.65 7.77
CA ALA A 165 -0.01 9.54 8.15
C ALA A 165 0.62 10.93 8.37
N GLU A 166 0.34 11.89 7.49
CA GLU A 166 0.83 13.26 7.61
C GLU A 166 0.25 13.97 8.83
N GLN A 167 -1.07 13.83 9.08
CA GLN A 167 -1.70 14.35 10.29
C GLN A 167 -1.08 13.76 11.56
N ARG A 168 -0.81 12.45 11.59
CA ARG A 168 -0.15 11.80 12.72
C ARG A 168 1.28 12.32 12.93
N ARG A 169 2.03 12.52 11.85
CA ARG A 169 3.39 13.10 11.92
C ARG A 169 3.37 14.53 12.44
N ALA A 170 2.46 15.37 11.93
CA ALA A 170 2.29 16.74 12.39
C ALA A 170 1.90 16.80 13.87
N ALA A 171 0.95 15.96 14.30
CA ALA A 171 0.56 15.88 15.71
C ALA A 171 1.72 15.42 16.61
N ALA A 172 2.47 14.39 16.21
CA ALA A 172 3.64 13.92 16.95
C ALA A 172 4.74 15.00 17.05
N ALA A 173 5.00 15.74 15.95
CA ALA A 173 5.95 16.83 15.93
C ALA A 173 5.53 17.99 16.86
N ALA A 174 4.24 18.33 16.90
CA ALA A 174 3.71 19.36 17.79
C ALA A 174 3.88 18.98 19.27
N VAL A 175 3.57 17.73 19.64
CA VAL A 175 3.76 17.23 21.01
C VAL A 175 5.24 17.24 21.40
N ALA A 176 6.12 16.77 20.51
CA ALA A 176 7.56 16.78 20.74
C ALA A 176 8.12 18.20 20.94
N ALA A 177 7.68 19.16 20.11
CA ALA A 177 8.06 20.57 20.25
C ALA A 177 7.59 21.16 21.58
N GLN A 178 6.36 20.86 22.01
CA GLN A 178 5.83 21.33 23.29
C GLN A 178 6.62 20.74 24.48
N GLN A 179 6.94 19.45 24.43
CA GLN A 179 7.77 18.81 25.46
C GLN A 179 9.18 19.39 25.51
N ALA A 180 9.81 19.61 24.36
CA ALA A 180 11.13 20.24 24.29
C ALA A 180 11.12 21.67 24.88
N ALA A 181 10.09 22.46 24.57
CA ALA A 181 9.93 23.80 25.13
C ALA A 181 9.69 23.76 26.66
N ALA A 182 8.87 22.84 27.14
CA ALA A 182 8.62 22.66 28.58
C ALA A 182 9.90 22.25 29.33
N ASN A 183 10.68 21.32 28.78
CA ASN A 183 11.94 20.88 29.36
C ASN A 183 12.97 22.01 29.37
N ALA A 184 13.06 22.79 28.28
CA ALA A 184 13.95 23.94 28.23
C ALA A 184 13.57 25.01 29.27
N ALA A 185 12.28 25.29 29.44
CA ALA A 185 11.79 26.21 30.46
C ALA A 185 12.08 25.71 31.88
N ALA A 186 11.89 24.41 32.14
CA ALA A 186 12.21 23.79 33.42
C ALA A 186 13.71 23.90 33.73
N ASN A 187 14.58 23.56 32.77
CA ASN A 187 16.04 23.67 32.93
C ASN A 187 16.47 25.13 33.21
N GLN A 188 15.86 26.10 32.53
CA GLN A 188 16.11 27.51 32.80
C GLN A 188 15.68 27.90 34.21
N ALA A 189 14.50 27.46 34.65
CA ALA A 189 14.01 27.71 36.01
C ALA A 189 14.93 27.09 37.06
N ASP A 190 15.39 25.85 36.87
CA ASP A 190 16.33 25.17 37.77
C ASP A 190 17.67 25.91 37.84
N SER A 191 18.21 26.35 36.69
CA SER A 191 19.43 27.14 36.65
C SER A 191 19.29 28.47 37.39
N LEU A 192 18.14 29.12 37.28
CA LEU A 192 17.83 30.38 37.93
C LEU A 192 17.64 30.19 39.44
N LEU A 193 17.00 29.09 39.85
CA LEU A 193 16.82 28.71 41.26
C LEU A 193 18.16 28.40 41.94
N ASN A 194 19.08 27.74 41.24
CA ASN A 194 20.43 27.49 41.75
C ASN A 194 21.23 28.78 41.92
N GLN A 195 21.16 29.69 40.95
CA GLN A 195 21.76 31.03 41.06
C GLN A 195 21.17 31.81 42.23
N TYR A 196 19.84 31.76 42.37
CA TYR A 196 19.14 32.43 43.46
C TYR A 196 19.59 31.89 44.83
N SER A 197 19.65 30.57 44.97
CA SER A 197 20.07 29.89 46.20
C SER A 197 21.50 30.24 46.58
N ALA A 198 22.41 30.34 45.61
CA ALA A 198 23.80 30.73 45.83
C ALA A 198 23.91 32.20 46.29
N LEU A 199 23.14 33.10 45.67
CA LEU A 199 23.13 34.51 46.05
C LEU A 199 22.52 34.71 47.44
N LEU A 200 21.45 33.98 47.78
CA LEU A 200 20.90 33.97 49.13
C LEU A 200 21.92 33.50 50.16
N GLN A 201 22.66 32.42 49.86
CA GLN A 201 23.75 31.94 50.72
C GLN A 201 24.79 33.03 50.94
N ASP A 202 25.20 33.74 49.89
CA ASP A 202 26.17 34.83 49.98
C ASP A 202 25.65 36.00 50.85
N VAL A 203 24.48 36.56 50.53
CA VAL A 203 23.92 37.72 51.26
C VAL A 203 23.66 37.40 52.74
N VAL A 204 23.14 36.21 53.03
CA VAL A 204 22.92 35.77 54.42
C VAL A 204 24.25 35.57 55.15
N THR A 205 25.26 35.00 54.48
CA THR A 205 26.60 34.79 55.07
C THR A 205 27.30 36.12 55.35
N GLN A 206 27.22 37.08 54.43
CA GLN A 206 27.76 38.44 54.62
C GLN A 206 27.06 39.17 55.77
N SER A 207 25.76 38.94 55.94
CA SER A 207 24.97 39.52 57.03
C SER A 207 25.15 38.77 58.36
N TRP A 208 25.81 37.61 58.38
CA TRP A 208 25.90 36.77 59.56
C TRP A 208 26.98 37.22 60.54
N ARG A 209 26.55 37.69 61.72
CA ARG A 209 27.44 37.97 62.86
C ARG A 209 27.83 36.67 63.55
N ARG A 210 28.85 36.02 62.99
CA ARG A 210 29.34 34.70 63.38
C ARG A 210 29.74 34.66 64.87
N PRO A 211 29.07 33.84 65.70
CA PRO A 211 29.48 33.64 67.09
C PRO A 211 30.82 32.90 67.16
N PRO A 212 31.66 33.13 68.19
CA PRO A 212 32.92 32.39 68.38
C PRO A 212 32.74 30.87 68.52
N THR A 213 31.54 30.42 68.88
CA THR A 213 31.17 29.00 69.02
C THR A 213 30.81 28.33 67.69
N ALA A 214 30.66 29.09 66.59
CA ALA A 214 30.31 28.56 65.28
C ALA A 214 31.53 27.86 64.64
N ARG A 215 31.40 26.55 64.39
CA ARG A 215 32.42 25.74 63.73
C ARG A 215 32.05 25.49 62.25
N PRO A 216 33.05 25.27 61.37
CA PRO A 216 32.80 24.76 60.02
C PRO A 216 31.94 23.48 60.02
N GLY A 217 31.19 23.27 58.94
CA GLY A 217 30.28 22.12 58.75
C GLY A 217 28.84 22.36 59.23
N ILE A 218 28.45 23.62 59.49
CA ILE A 218 27.05 23.93 59.81
C ILE A 218 26.20 23.76 58.55
N ARG A 219 25.06 23.09 58.71
CA ARG A 219 24.00 22.94 57.71
C ARG A 219 22.66 23.03 58.42
N CYS A 220 21.88 24.05 58.09
CA CYS A 220 20.55 24.28 58.66
C CYS A 220 19.56 24.66 57.58
N VAL A 221 18.46 23.93 57.49
CA VAL A 221 17.31 24.35 56.70
C VAL A 221 16.61 25.49 57.46
N LEU A 222 16.34 26.59 56.77
CA LEU A 222 15.59 27.74 57.26
C LEU A 222 14.29 27.83 56.46
N ARG A 223 13.19 28.13 57.15
CA ARG A 223 11.91 28.47 56.52
C ARG A 223 11.78 29.98 56.55
N VAL A 224 11.96 30.61 55.40
CA VAL A 224 11.90 32.06 55.22
C VAL A 224 10.59 32.41 54.56
N ARG A 225 9.85 33.35 55.14
CA ARG A 225 8.65 33.93 54.54
C ARG A 225 8.97 35.33 54.06
N GLN A 226 8.72 35.59 52.79
CA GLN A 226 9.04 36.84 52.12
C GLN A 226 7.88 37.31 51.23
N ILE A 227 7.83 38.60 50.93
CA ILE A 227 6.87 39.20 49.98
C ILE A 227 7.57 39.60 48.68
N PRO A 228 6.81 39.82 47.57
CA PRO A 228 7.40 40.39 46.36
C PRO A 228 8.18 41.67 46.67
N GLY A 229 9.39 41.78 46.14
CA GLY A 229 10.38 42.80 46.55
C GLY A 229 11.45 42.28 47.51
N GLY A 230 11.32 41.06 48.02
CA GLY A 230 12.34 40.37 48.80
C GLY A 230 12.32 40.65 50.30
N GLU A 231 11.40 41.48 50.78
CA GLU A 231 11.27 41.78 52.21
C GLU A 231 10.88 40.53 53.00
N VAL A 232 11.64 40.24 54.06
CA VAL A 232 11.43 39.11 54.95
C VAL A 232 10.40 39.48 56.02
N ILE A 233 9.34 38.70 56.11
CA ILE A 233 8.24 38.88 57.08
C ILE A 233 8.21 37.77 58.15
N GLY A 234 9.15 36.83 58.09
CA GLY A 234 9.35 35.84 59.14
C GLY A 234 10.40 34.80 58.77
N VAL A 235 11.12 34.30 59.77
CA VAL A 235 12.12 33.24 59.60
C VAL A 235 12.03 32.26 60.76
N SER A 236 12.23 30.97 60.48
CA SER A 236 12.32 29.93 61.51
C SER A 236 13.28 28.81 61.12
N ILE A 237 13.78 28.07 62.10
CA ILE A 237 14.61 26.89 61.88
C ILE A 237 13.73 25.74 61.37
N GLY A 238 14.13 25.15 60.26
CA GLY A 238 13.61 23.90 59.72
C GLY A 238 14.53 22.71 60.05
N SER A 239 14.06 21.52 59.69
CA SER A 239 14.83 20.27 59.82
C SER A 239 15.37 19.83 58.46
N PRO A 240 16.62 19.34 58.37
CA PRO A 240 17.61 19.21 59.45
C PRO A 240 18.36 20.51 59.78
N CYS A 241 18.85 20.62 61.02
CA CYS A 241 19.80 21.65 61.45
C CYS A 241 20.74 21.11 62.51
N ASN A 242 22.05 21.21 62.29
CA ASN A 242 23.10 20.69 63.18
C ASN A 242 23.75 21.77 64.07
N ALA A 243 23.34 23.04 63.95
CA ALA A 243 23.84 24.13 64.77
C ALA A 243 23.24 24.10 66.18
N ALA A 244 24.00 24.56 67.18
CA ALA A 244 23.52 24.76 68.55
C ALA A 244 22.68 26.04 68.68
N GLY A 245 21.83 26.15 69.72
CA GLY A 245 20.82 27.21 69.84
C GLY A 245 21.32 28.65 69.64
N ALA A 246 22.45 29.03 70.22
CA ALA A 246 23.02 30.37 70.03
C ALA A 246 23.46 30.64 68.56
N VAL A 247 23.96 29.61 67.90
CA VAL A 247 24.36 29.67 66.48
C VAL A 247 23.12 29.69 65.59
N GLN A 248 22.09 28.91 65.91
CA GLN A 248 20.79 28.94 65.22
C GLN A 248 20.17 30.34 65.28
N GLN A 249 20.10 30.94 66.47
CA GLN A 249 19.54 32.28 66.66
C GLN A 249 20.30 33.33 65.85
N SER A 250 21.63 33.26 65.89
CA SER A 250 22.50 34.15 65.10
C SER A 250 22.27 34.01 63.58
N ILE A 251 21.96 32.80 63.09
CA ILE A 251 21.61 32.56 61.68
C ILE A 251 20.24 33.17 61.34
N LEU A 252 19.23 33.04 62.22
CA LEU A 252 17.91 33.67 62.01
C LEU A 252 18.05 35.20 61.89
N GLU A 253 18.78 35.81 62.82
CA GLU A 253 19.06 37.26 62.79
C GLU A 253 19.85 37.69 61.55
N ALA A 254 20.67 36.81 60.98
CA ALA A 254 21.37 37.09 59.73
C ALA A 254 20.41 37.21 58.55
N VAL A 255 19.38 36.36 58.49
CA VAL A 255 18.34 36.42 57.45
C VAL A 255 17.49 37.68 57.59
N GLU A 256 17.10 38.05 58.82
CA GLU A 256 16.36 39.29 59.06
C GLU A 256 17.17 40.53 58.67
N ARG A 257 18.47 40.54 58.99
CA ARG A 257 19.40 41.63 58.61
C ARG A 257 19.69 41.69 57.11
N ALA A 258 19.63 40.55 56.44
CA ALA A 258 19.77 40.44 54.99
C ALA A 258 18.53 40.95 54.23
N SER A 259 17.43 41.28 54.92
CA SER A 259 16.23 41.84 54.30
C SER A 259 16.49 43.25 53.72
N PRO A 260 16.05 43.55 52.48
CA PRO A 260 15.35 42.66 51.56
C PRO A 260 16.30 41.69 50.85
N LEU A 261 15.88 40.44 50.73
CA LEU A 261 16.58 39.42 49.95
C LEU A 261 16.53 39.74 48.44
N PRO A 262 17.48 39.22 47.64
CA PRO A 262 17.47 39.40 46.20
C PRO A 262 16.12 39.01 45.58
N TYR A 263 15.58 39.89 44.74
CA TYR A 263 14.29 39.69 44.06
C TYR A 263 14.38 39.99 42.57
N SER A 264 15.01 41.12 42.22
CA SER A 264 15.20 41.54 40.83
C SER A 264 15.96 40.47 40.03
N GLY A 265 15.37 40.00 38.93
CA GLY A 265 15.91 38.94 38.08
C GLY A 265 15.56 37.51 38.51
N PHE A 266 14.97 37.33 39.70
CA PHE A 266 14.56 36.04 40.26
C PHE A 266 13.03 35.91 40.42
N GLU A 267 12.25 36.85 39.90
CA GLU A 267 10.80 36.92 40.05
C GLU A 267 10.10 35.63 39.57
N ARG A 268 10.67 34.96 38.57
CA ARG A 268 10.16 33.69 38.02
C ARG A 268 10.31 32.49 38.96
N VAL A 269 11.31 32.51 39.84
CA VAL A 269 11.57 31.44 40.82
C VAL A 269 11.23 31.88 42.25
N PHE A 270 10.66 33.08 42.40
CA PHE A 270 10.23 33.59 43.67
C PHE A 270 9.12 32.72 44.26
N VAL A 271 9.30 32.34 45.53
CA VAL A 271 8.29 31.71 46.35
C VAL A 271 8.14 32.48 47.65
N ARG A 272 6.90 32.60 48.14
CA ARG A 272 6.58 33.32 49.38
C ARG A 272 7.17 32.63 50.60
N ASP A 273 7.04 31.31 50.69
CA ASP A 273 7.58 30.48 51.76
C ASP A 273 8.73 29.64 51.18
N LEU A 274 9.96 30.12 51.38
CA LEU A 274 11.19 29.55 50.85
C LEU A 274 11.85 28.64 51.89
N ASN A 275 12.19 27.41 51.48
CA ASN A 275 13.08 26.54 52.25
C ASN A 275 14.51 26.72 51.74
N PHE A 276 15.35 27.39 52.52
CA PHE A 276 16.73 27.68 52.17
C PHE A 276 17.67 26.88 53.08
N THR A 277 18.67 26.21 52.50
CA THR A 277 19.68 25.48 53.30
C THR A 277 20.90 26.36 53.49
N PHE A 278 21.05 26.93 54.69
CA PHE A 278 22.25 27.65 55.07
C PHE A 278 23.39 26.67 55.33
N VAL A 279 24.53 26.87 54.68
CA VAL A 279 25.76 26.11 54.91
C VAL A 279 26.91 27.01 55.31
N TYR A 280 27.77 26.55 56.22
CA TYR A 280 29.00 27.25 56.57
C TYR A 280 30.15 26.27 56.69
N ASN A 281 31.19 26.46 55.87
CA ASN A 281 32.32 25.54 55.74
C ASN A 281 33.67 26.14 56.19
N GLY A 282 33.69 27.35 56.77
CA GLY A 282 34.91 28.06 57.18
C GLY A 282 35.12 29.36 56.42
#